data_AF-A0AAW3ZSC9-F1
#
_entry.id   AF-A0AAW3ZSC9-F1
#
_cell.length_a   1.000
_cell.length_b   1.000
_cell.length_c   1.000
_cell.angle_alpha   90.00
_cell.angle_beta   90.00
_cell.angle_gamma   90.00
#
_symmetry.space_group_name_H-M   'P 1'
#
loop_
_entity.id
_entity.type
_entity.pdbx_description
1 polymer ?
#
loop_
_entity_poly.entity_id
_entity_poly.type
_entity_poly.pdbx_seq_one_letter_code
_entity_poly.pdbx_strand_id
1 'polypeptide(L)'
;MKTCLANTSLALSLAALLGACPSVAGEALNSLDQAVLDMTSGGALLEVVEQPPRTVWELGAVVGAPESESAPRIMAVTPGAAAQRMGLRTGDRLLAVNEQPLPAGSEGASLLRQALSSAEGQIAFEVQRDNQIVPLEGPLDRTDVPGYRLEIATTAASSGGGAGDGSSCARVSTFDVSPRTQELHRAVLIAIDGELPGPLSAATFRITPGKHVLKVAEAIDGYEFTPVQLRQRNRQMLDVRYKELELVAEPGITYRLAAKLHRDQRHQIYSGNYWEPVIWKESPEPCR
;
A
#
# COMPACT_ATOMS: atom_id res chain seq x y z
N MET A 1 14.35 -75.49 1.37
CA MET A 1 14.55 -75.89 -0.04
C MET A 1 14.62 -74.61 -0.89
N LYS A 2 15.74 -74.44 -1.63
CA LYS A 2 16.01 -73.68 -2.88
C LYS A 2 15.11 -72.45 -3.20
N THR A 3 15.55 -71.18 -3.23
CA THR A 3 16.54 -70.44 -4.07
C THR A 3 16.20 -70.23 -5.57
N CYS A 4 16.48 -68.99 -6.03
CA CYS A 4 16.80 -68.49 -7.39
C CYS A 4 15.66 -68.13 -8.35
N LEU A 5 15.75 -67.16 -9.28
CA LEU A 5 16.63 -66.02 -9.67
C LEU A 5 15.82 -65.32 -10.80
N ALA A 6 15.58 -64.01 -10.77
CA ALA A 6 16.26 -62.93 -11.51
C ALA A 6 16.25 -62.97 -13.06
N ASN A 7 15.79 -61.84 -13.63
CA ASN A 7 16.33 -61.09 -14.78
C ASN A 7 15.90 -61.45 -16.24
N THR A 8 15.19 -60.56 -16.94
CA THR A 8 15.76 -59.60 -17.94
C THR A 8 14.68 -58.86 -18.78
N SER A 9 14.85 -57.54 -18.84
CA SER A 9 14.65 -56.60 -19.98
C SER A 9 13.29 -56.47 -20.69
N LEU A 10 12.66 -55.29 -20.55
CA LEU A 10 12.29 -54.46 -21.70
C LEU A 10 12.12 -52.99 -21.26
N ALA A 11 12.90 -52.12 -21.87
CA ALA A 11 12.71 -50.67 -21.81
C ALA A 11 11.53 -50.28 -22.70
N LEU A 12 10.64 -49.42 -22.21
CA LEU A 12 9.88 -48.49 -23.04
C LEU A 12 9.57 -47.24 -22.23
N SER A 13 10.12 -46.13 -22.71
CA SER A 13 9.85 -44.76 -22.31
C SER A 13 8.41 -44.36 -22.62
N LEU A 14 7.76 -43.63 -21.70
CA LEU A 14 6.76 -42.64 -22.07
C LEU A 14 6.83 -41.44 -21.11
N ALA A 15 6.81 -40.27 -21.74
CA ALA A 15 7.15 -38.98 -21.20
C ALA A 15 6.04 -38.36 -20.33
N ALA A 16 6.51 -37.50 -19.42
CA ALA A 16 5.97 -36.20 -19.00
C ALA A 16 4.45 -35.97 -19.04
N LEU A 17 3.89 -35.70 -17.85
CA LEU A 17 2.84 -34.70 -17.63
C LEU A 17 2.98 -34.18 -16.19
N LEU A 18 3.96 -33.29 -15.98
CA LEU A 18 3.98 -32.37 -14.85
C LEU A 18 3.01 -31.23 -15.22
N GLY A 19 1.77 -31.32 -14.75
CA GLY A 19 0.85 -30.19 -14.74
C GLY A 19 1.24 -29.23 -13.62
N ALA A 20 2.26 -28.40 -13.86
CA ALA A 20 2.51 -27.23 -13.03
C ALA A 20 1.50 -26.15 -13.43
N CYS A 21 0.61 -25.78 -12.49
CA CYS A 21 -0.19 -24.58 -12.61
C CYS A 21 0.77 -23.38 -12.55
N PRO A 22 0.91 -22.55 -13.60
CA PRO A 22 1.66 -21.31 -13.47
C PRO A 22 0.89 -20.42 -12.47
N SER A 23 1.47 -20.23 -11.28
CA SER A 23 0.97 -19.24 -10.35
C SER A 23 1.05 -17.88 -11.05
N VAL A 24 -0.03 -17.11 -11.04
CA VAL A 24 -0.14 -15.72 -11.54
C VAL A 24 1.03 -14.83 -11.08
N ALA A 25 1.71 -15.17 -9.98
CA ALA A 25 2.91 -14.51 -9.49
C ALA A 25 4.14 -14.65 -10.42
N GLY A 26 4.30 -15.77 -11.13
CA GLY A 26 5.46 -16.04 -11.99
C GLY A 26 5.40 -15.30 -13.33
N GLU A 27 4.20 -15.18 -13.90
CA GLU A 27 3.97 -14.38 -15.12
C GLU A 27 4.07 -12.88 -14.83
N ALA A 28 3.60 -12.44 -13.64
CA ALA A 28 3.72 -11.06 -13.21
C ALA A 28 5.19 -10.64 -13.02
N LEU A 29 6.03 -11.48 -12.40
CA LEU A 29 7.45 -11.17 -12.19
C LEU A 29 8.25 -11.10 -13.50
N ASN A 30 8.01 -12.00 -14.45
CA ASN A 30 8.65 -11.93 -15.77
C ASN A 30 8.20 -10.71 -16.58
N SER A 31 6.93 -10.28 -16.42
CA SER A 31 6.43 -9.06 -17.06
C SER A 31 7.07 -7.79 -16.48
N LEU A 32 7.40 -7.81 -15.18
CA LEU A 32 8.10 -6.72 -14.50
C LEU A 32 9.57 -6.64 -14.94
N ASP A 33 10.27 -7.77 -15.06
CA ASP A 33 11.67 -7.78 -15.53
C ASP A 33 11.81 -7.28 -16.98
N GLN A 34 10.87 -7.64 -17.86
CA GLN A 34 10.80 -7.14 -19.24
C GLN A 34 10.47 -5.64 -19.28
N ALA A 35 9.51 -5.18 -18.47
CA ALA A 35 9.21 -3.75 -18.36
C ALA A 35 10.41 -2.94 -17.84
N VAL A 36 11.18 -3.48 -16.89
CA VAL A 36 12.40 -2.87 -16.35
C VAL A 36 13.52 -2.81 -17.40
N LEU A 37 13.65 -3.83 -18.25
CA LEU A 37 14.60 -3.82 -19.37
C LEU A 37 14.21 -2.79 -20.44
N ASP A 38 12.92 -2.67 -20.76
CA ASP A 38 12.42 -1.67 -21.71
C ASP A 38 12.62 -0.23 -21.21
N MET A 39 12.56 0.01 -19.89
CA MET A 39 12.90 1.30 -19.26
C MET A 39 14.33 1.78 -19.54
N THR A 40 15.28 0.86 -19.79
CA THR A 40 16.69 1.22 -20.03
C THR A 40 16.99 1.62 -21.48
N SER A 41 16.05 1.43 -22.39
CA SER A 41 16.24 1.61 -23.84
C SER A 41 15.90 3.02 -24.38
N GLY A 42 15.48 3.95 -23.52
CA GLY A 42 15.28 5.36 -23.90
C GLY A 42 14.03 5.65 -24.74
N GLY A 43 13.13 4.68 -24.92
CA GLY A 43 11.79 4.93 -25.46
C GLY A 43 10.90 5.62 -24.42
N ALA A 44 10.10 6.60 -24.84
CA ALA A 44 9.04 7.15 -23.99
C ALA A 44 8.05 6.03 -23.64
N LEU A 45 8.09 5.55 -22.40
CA LEU A 45 7.08 4.63 -21.91
C LEU A 45 5.83 5.43 -21.62
N LEU A 46 4.82 5.17 -22.44
CA LEU A 46 3.44 5.51 -22.17
C LEU A 46 2.86 4.26 -21.50
N GLU A 47 3.01 4.15 -20.19
CA GLU A 47 2.40 3.03 -19.46
C GLU A 47 0.91 3.34 -19.32
N VAL A 48 0.09 2.55 -20.01
CA VAL A 48 -1.35 2.71 -19.99
C VAL A 48 -1.93 1.74 -18.99
N VAL A 49 -2.34 2.24 -17.81
CA VAL A 49 -3.10 1.46 -16.84
C VAL A 49 -4.58 1.65 -17.14
N GLU A 50 -5.20 0.63 -17.72
CA GLU A 50 -6.63 0.61 -18.00
C GLU A 50 -7.38 -0.20 -16.94
N GLN A 51 -8.41 0.42 -16.37
CA GLN A 51 -9.46 -0.30 -15.67
C GLN A 51 -10.76 -0.12 -16.43
N PRO A 52 -11.40 -1.21 -16.92
CA PRO A 52 -12.70 -1.10 -17.52
C PRO A 52 -13.75 -0.69 -16.47
N PRO A 53 -14.85 -0.03 -16.89
CA PRO A 53 -15.97 0.21 -16.00
C PRO A 53 -16.49 -1.13 -15.47
N ARG A 54 -16.76 -1.19 -14.16
CA ARG A 54 -17.28 -2.40 -13.51
C ARG A 54 -18.34 -2.03 -12.48
N THR A 55 -19.32 -2.89 -12.34
CA THR A 55 -20.30 -2.78 -11.27
C THR A 55 -19.86 -3.69 -10.13
N VAL A 56 -19.89 -3.15 -8.90
CA VAL A 56 -19.58 -3.88 -7.67
C VAL A 56 -20.85 -3.92 -6.82
N TRP A 57 -21.07 -5.05 -6.15
CA TRP A 57 -22.17 -5.21 -5.21
C TRP A 57 -21.68 -5.09 -3.78
N GLU A 58 -22.34 -4.25 -3.00
CA GLU A 58 -21.95 -3.94 -1.63
C GLU A 58 -23.00 -4.41 -0.63
N LEU A 59 -22.53 -5.12 0.41
CA LEU A 59 -23.35 -5.52 1.53
C LEU A 59 -23.55 -4.38 2.54
N GLY A 60 -22.54 -3.52 2.72
CA GLY A 60 -22.58 -2.44 3.72
C GLY A 60 -22.50 -2.95 5.16
N ALA A 61 -21.67 -3.97 5.42
CA ALA A 61 -21.37 -4.48 6.75
C ALA A 61 -19.88 -4.77 6.91
N VAL A 62 -19.37 -4.58 8.13
CA VAL A 62 -18.01 -4.99 8.51
C VAL A 62 -18.10 -6.41 9.05
N VAL A 63 -17.34 -7.33 8.47
CA VAL A 63 -17.32 -8.74 8.86
C VAL A 63 -15.96 -9.08 9.46
N GLY A 64 -15.98 -9.60 10.68
CA GLY A 64 -14.82 -10.18 11.34
C GLY A 64 -14.83 -11.69 11.15
N ALA A 65 -13.67 -12.30 10.92
CA ALA A 65 -13.54 -13.75 10.84
C ALA A 65 -12.38 -14.22 11.75
N PRO A 66 -12.56 -14.13 13.08
CA PRO A 66 -11.55 -14.61 14.02
C PRO A 66 -11.44 -16.15 13.92
N GLU A 67 -10.22 -16.69 13.97
CA GLU A 67 -10.00 -18.14 13.88
C GLU A 67 -10.60 -18.93 15.05
N SER A 68 -10.83 -18.26 16.19
CA SER A 68 -11.45 -18.85 17.38
C SER A 68 -12.97 -19.01 17.28
N GLU A 69 -13.62 -18.45 16.26
CA GLU A 69 -15.07 -18.57 16.06
C GLU A 69 -15.39 -19.49 14.88
N SER A 70 -16.49 -20.23 15.00
CA SER A 70 -16.89 -21.24 14.02
C SER A 70 -17.34 -20.68 12.68
N ALA A 71 -17.59 -19.37 12.58
CA ALA A 71 -18.12 -18.71 11.40
C ALA A 71 -17.81 -17.19 11.43
N PRO A 72 -17.79 -16.49 10.29
CA PRO A 72 -17.65 -15.04 10.24
C PRO A 72 -18.79 -14.34 10.99
N ARG A 73 -18.52 -13.16 11.54
CA ARG A 73 -19.48 -12.39 12.36
C ARG A 73 -19.58 -10.95 11.88
N ILE A 74 -20.79 -10.40 11.93
CA ILE A 74 -21.04 -8.98 11.68
C ILE A 74 -20.54 -8.13 12.86
N MET A 75 -19.54 -7.28 12.61
CA MET A 75 -18.97 -6.34 13.58
C MET A 75 -19.70 -5.00 13.58
N ALA A 76 -20.13 -4.55 12.40
CA ALA A 76 -20.86 -3.31 12.22
C ALA A 76 -21.74 -3.39 10.98
N VAL A 77 -22.83 -2.62 10.98
CA VAL A 77 -23.74 -2.46 9.83
C VAL A 77 -23.81 -0.97 9.50
N THR A 78 -23.61 -0.62 8.24
CA THR A 78 -23.70 0.76 7.77
C THR A 78 -25.16 1.19 7.70
N PRO A 79 -25.56 2.32 8.34
CA PRO A 79 -26.91 2.83 8.23
C PRO A 79 -27.32 3.11 6.78
N GLY A 80 -28.53 2.70 6.40
CA GLY A 80 -29.12 2.84 5.07
C GLY A 80 -28.68 1.77 4.07
N ALA A 81 -27.63 0.98 4.35
CA ALA A 81 -27.08 0.02 3.40
C ALA A 81 -27.87 -1.30 3.31
N ALA A 82 -27.55 -2.13 2.30
CA ALA A 82 -28.20 -3.40 2.01
C ALA A 82 -28.32 -4.33 3.24
N ALA A 83 -27.23 -4.50 4.00
CA ALA A 83 -27.22 -5.29 5.23
C ALA A 83 -28.28 -4.83 6.24
N GLN A 84 -28.43 -3.52 6.45
CA GLN A 84 -29.45 -3.01 7.36
C GLN A 84 -30.86 -3.28 6.82
N ARG A 85 -31.07 -3.06 5.52
CA ARG A 85 -32.39 -3.24 4.88
C ARG A 85 -32.84 -4.69 4.86
N MET A 86 -31.91 -5.64 4.68
CA MET A 86 -32.19 -7.08 4.79
C MET A 86 -32.31 -7.56 6.24
N GLY A 87 -32.01 -6.70 7.21
CA GLY A 87 -32.17 -7.01 8.63
C GLY A 87 -30.98 -7.70 9.28
N LEU A 88 -29.78 -7.67 8.69
CA LEU A 88 -28.54 -8.05 9.38
C LEU A 88 -28.28 -7.10 10.55
N ARG A 89 -27.73 -7.66 11.62
CA ARG A 89 -27.42 -6.93 12.86
C ARG A 89 -26.00 -7.22 13.31
N THR A 90 -25.41 -6.25 13.99
CA THR A 90 -24.16 -6.47 14.73
C THR A 90 -24.31 -7.66 15.68
N GLY A 91 -23.34 -8.56 15.65
CA GLY A 91 -23.32 -9.78 16.46
C GLY A 91 -23.80 -11.04 15.73
N ASP A 92 -24.55 -10.90 14.62
CA ASP A 92 -24.97 -12.04 13.81
C ASP A 92 -23.76 -12.85 13.32
N ARG A 93 -23.84 -14.18 13.41
CA ARG A 93 -22.84 -15.08 12.80
C ARG A 93 -23.36 -15.58 11.47
N LEU A 94 -22.57 -15.44 10.42
CA LEU A 94 -22.90 -15.86 9.06
C LEU A 94 -22.57 -17.35 8.90
N LEU A 95 -23.58 -18.22 9.00
CA LEU A 95 -23.39 -19.67 8.88
C LEU A 95 -23.29 -20.14 7.43
N ALA A 96 -24.02 -19.48 6.52
CA ALA A 96 -24.00 -19.77 5.10
C ALA A 96 -24.28 -18.52 4.27
N VAL A 97 -23.83 -18.53 3.01
CA VAL A 97 -24.15 -17.55 1.97
C VAL A 97 -24.55 -18.28 0.69
N ASN A 98 -25.71 -17.94 0.10
CA ASN A 98 -26.25 -18.60 -1.10
C ASN A 98 -26.16 -20.13 -1.02
N GLU A 99 -26.65 -20.72 0.08
CA GLU A 99 -26.60 -22.17 0.38
C GLU A 99 -25.20 -22.76 0.63
N GLN A 100 -24.12 -21.98 0.47
CA GLN A 100 -22.76 -22.41 0.74
C GLN A 100 -22.37 -22.13 2.20
N PRO A 101 -21.98 -23.16 3.00
CA PRO A 101 -21.53 -22.96 4.37
C PRO A 101 -20.28 -22.08 4.45
N LEU A 102 -20.22 -21.25 5.48
CA LEU A 102 -19.09 -20.37 5.75
C LEU A 102 -18.27 -20.92 6.95
N PRO A 103 -17.04 -21.42 6.71
CA PRO A 103 -16.17 -21.89 7.78
C PRO A 103 -15.56 -20.74 8.59
N ALA A 104 -14.90 -21.10 9.69
CA ALA A 104 -14.12 -20.20 10.51
C ALA A 104 -12.99 -19.49 9.76
N GLY A 105 -12.53 -18.37 10.32
CA GLY A 105 -11.27 -17.74 9.90
C GLY A 105 -11.25 -17.19 8.47
N SER A 106 -10.05 -17.12 7.90
CA SER A 106 -9.78 -16.45 6.62
C SER A 106 -10.45 -17.14 5.42
N GLU A 107 -10.73 -18.43 5.51
CA GLU A 107 -11.43 -19.19 4.46
C GLU A 107 -12.88 -18.72 4.31
N GLY A 108 -13.63 -18.61 5.41
CA GLY A 108 -15.00 -18.08 5.38
C GLY A 108 -15.07 -16.65 4.89
N ALA A 109 -14.11 -15.80 5.28
CA ALA A 109 -14.02 -14.44 4.77
C ALA A 109 -13.71 -14.37 3.26
N SER A 110 -13.02 -15.36 2.72
CA SER A 110 -12.71 -15.44 1.29
C SER A 110 -13.90 -15.94 0.49
N LEU A 111 -14.60 -16.97 0.97
CA LEU A 111 -15.84 -17.46 0.36
C LEU A 111 -16.94 -16.40 0.36
N LEU A 112 -17.10 -15.65 1.47
CA LEU A 112 -18.03 -14.55 1.54
C LEU A 112 -17.73 -13.46 0.50
N ARG A 113 -16.46 -13.05 0.37
CA ARG A 113 -16.04 -12.07 -0.64
C ARG A 113 -16.28 -12.57 -2.06
N GLN A 114 -16.03 -13.85 -2.31
CA GLN A 114 -16.29 -14.47 -3.60
C GLN A 114 -17.80 -14.44 -3.92
N ALA A 115 -18.64 -14.87 -2.98
CA ALA A 115 -20.10 -14.87 -3.14
C ALA A 115 -20.66 -13.47 -3.42
N LEU A 116 -20.17 -12.44 -2.74
CA LEU A 116 -20.53 -11.04 -3.00
C LEU A 116 -20.07 -10.56 -4.39
N SER A 117 -18.88 -11.00 -4.84
CA SER A 117 -18.32 -10.60 -6.14
C SER A 117 -19.02 -11.28 -7.31
N SER A 118 -19.55 -12.49 -7.11
CA SER A 118 -20.31 -13.25 -8.11
C SER A 118 -21.82 -13.04 -8.02
N ALA A 119 -22.31 -12.31 -7.01
CA ALA A 119 -23.72 -12.04 -6.84
C ALA A 119 -24.26 -11.20 -8.01
N GLU A 120 -25.46 -11.50 -8.49
CA GLU A 120 -26.17 -10.68 -9.48
C GLU A 120 -27.13 -9.72 -8.79
N GLY A 121 -26.64 -9.04 -7.74
CA GLY A 121 -27.40 -8.06 -6.97
C GLY A 121 -28.35 -8.63 -5.92
N GLN A 122 -28.44 -9.96 -5.78
CA GLN A 122 -29.17 -10.63 -4.71
C GLN A 122 -28.22 -11.49 -3.88
N ILE A 123 -28.49 -11.59 -2.58
CA ILE A 123 -27.74 -12.48 -1.70
C ILE A 123 -28.64 -13.03 -0.61
N ALA A 124 -28.42 -14.30 -0.28
CA ALA A 124 -29.08 -14.98 0.83
C ALA A 124 -28.04 -15.37 1.89
N PHE A 125 -28.40 -15.20 3.15
CA PHE A 125 -27.61 -15.60 4.31
C PHE A 125 -28.44 -16.47 5.24
N GLU A 126 -27.79 -17.47 5.82
CA GLU A 126 -28.25 -18.08 7.07
C GLU A 126 -27.43 -17.50 8.20
N VAL A 127 -28.09 -16.85 9.17
CA VAL A 127 -27.39 -16.24 10.30
C VAL A 127 -27.81 -16.83 11.63
N GLN A 128 -26.87 -16.96 12.56
CA GLN A 128 -27.18 -17.26 13.95
C GLN A 128 -27.37 -15.96 14.73
N ARG A 129 -28.57 -15.77 15.28
CA ARG A 129 -28.93 -14.65 16.16
C ARG A 129 -29.64 -15.19 17.39
N ASP A 130 -29.16 -14.85 18.58
CA ASP A 130 -29.73 -15.31 19.86
C ASP A 130 -29.91 -16.85 19.91
N ASN A 131 -28.93 -17.57 19.35
CA ASN A 131 -28.91 -19.02 19.22
C ASN A 131 -29.99 -19.63 18.30
N GLN A 132 -30.69 -18.81 17.52
CA GLN A 132 -31.63 -19.21 16.48
C GLN A 132 -31.03 -18.98 15.09
N ILE A 133 -31.39 -19.83 14.13
CA ILE A 133 -31.04 -19.64 12.72
C ILE A 133 -32.11 -18.77 12.08
N VAL A 134 -31.69 -17.65 11.50
CA VAL A 134 -32.55 -16.67 10.83
C VAL A 134 -32.12 -16.61 9.37
N PRO A 135 -32.97 -17.01 8.42
CA PRO A 135 -32.71 -16.79 7.01
C PRO A 135 -32.95 -15.30 6.68
N LEU A 136 -32.00 -14.69 5.97
CA LEU A 136 -32.08 -13.31 5.50
C LEU A 136 -31.75 -13.27 4.02
N GLU A 137 -32.56 -12.61 3.21
CA GLU A 137 -32.34 -12.46 1.78
C GLU A 137 -32.69 -11.04 1.38
N GLY A 138 -31.96 -10.49 0.41
CA GLY A 138 -32.32 -9.21 -0.16
C GLY A 138 -31.29 -8.66 -1.15
N PRO A 139 -31.63 -7.51 -1.75
CA PRO A 139 -30.82 -6.89 -2.76
C PRO A 139 -29.57 -6.23 -2.15
N LEU A 140 -28.44 -6.39 -2.84
CA LEU A 140 -27.19 -5.68 -2.55
C LEU A 140 -27.22 -4.25 -3.11
N ASP A 141 -26.43 -3.37 -2.52
CA ASP A 141 -26.23 -2.02 -3.06
C ASP A 141 -25.36 -2.10 -4.32
N ARG A 142 -25.77 -1.38 -5.36
CA ARG A 142 -25.03 -1.30 -6.62
C ARG A 142 -24.10 -0.09 -6.60
N THR A 143 -22.81 -0.33 -6.77
CA THR A 143 -21.80 0.71 -6.97
C THR A 143 -21.20 0.58 -8.36
N ASP A 144 -21.44 1.58 -9.22
CA ASP A 144 -20.79 1.64 -10.54
C ASP A 144 -19.41 2.29 -10.41
N VAL A 145 -18.37 1.50 -10.61
CA VAL A 145 -16.99 1.98 -10.65
C VAL A 145 -16.70 2.41 -12.09
N PRO A 146 -16.45 3.72 -12.34
CA PRO A 146 -16.17 4.19 -13.68
C PRO A 146 -14.86 3.57 -14.18
N GLY A 147 -14.84 3.27 -15.47
CA GLY A 147 -13.62 2.88 -16.14
C GLY A 147 -12.68 4.07 -16.21
N TYR A 148 -11.40 3.80 -16.08
CA TYR A 148 -10.38 4.82 -16.24
C TYR A 148 -9.22 4.28 -17.06
N ARG A 149 -8.65 5.16 -17.86
CA ARG A 149 -7.38 4.94 -18.55
C ARG A 149 -6.41 5.95 -17.99
N LEU A 150 -5.38 5.48 -17.29
CA LEU A 150 -4.26 6.30 -16.87
C LEU A 150 -3.19 6.14 -17.90
N GLU A 151 -2.93 7.21 -18.65
CA GLU A 151 -1.78 7.31 -19.52
C GLU A 151 -0.65 7.93 -18.69
N ILE A 152 0.27 7.09 -18.22
CA ILE A 152 1.50 7.55 -17.59
C ILE A 152 2.44 7.91 -18.73
N ALA A 153 2.22 9.09 -19.29
CA ALA A 153 3.22 9.68 -20.14
C ALA A 153 4.37 10.11 -19.24
N THR A 154 5.49 9.39 -19.32
CA THR A 154 6.78 9.94 -18.90
C THR A 154 7.21 11.01 -19.92
N THR A 155 6.39 12.04 -20.10
CA THR A 155 6.91 13.32 -20.54
C THR A 155 7.80 13.75 -19.41
N ALA A 156 9.11 13.66 -19.59
CA ALA A 156 9.97 14.50 -18.81
C ALA A 156 9.56 15.93 -19.18
N ALA A 157 8.73 16.49 -18.29
CA ALA A 157 7.89 17.63 -18.52
C ALA A 157 8.76 18.87 -18.33
N SER A 158 9.08 19.47 -19.46
CA SER A 158 9.51 20.86 -19.55
C SER A 158 8.32 21.79 -19.27
N SER A 159 8.37 22.54 -18.17
CA SER A 159 7.94 23.94 -18.07
C SER A 159 8.11 24.40 -16.61
N GLY A 160 8.86 25.45 -16.25
CA GLY A 160 9.68 26.37 -17.03
C GLY A 160 10.33 27.39 -16.08
N GLY A 161 11.32 28.11 -16.60
CA GLY A 161 11.67 29.44 -16.09
C GLY A 161 12.83 29.52 -15.08
N GLY A 162 13.99 28.99 -15.43
CA GLY A 162 15.26 29.39 -14.83
C GLY A 162 16.39 29.01 -15.76
N ALA A 163 16.92 29.99 -16.50
CA ALA A 163 18.13 29.81 -17.28
C ALA A 163 19.28 29.49 -16.32
N GLY A 164 19.48 28.20 -16.09
CA GLY A 164 20.63 27.64 -15.40
C GLY A 164 21.20 26.59 -16.34
N ASP A 165 22.43 26.89 -16.77
CA ASP A 165 23.42 26.10 -17.49
C ASP A 165 23.18 24.58 -17.58
N GLY A 166 23.75 23.93 -18.60
CA GLY A 166 23.73 22.48 -18.84
C GLY A 166 24.40 21.63 -17.74
N SER A 167 24.42 22.10 -16.50
CA SER A 167 24.73 21.37 -15.28
C SER A 167 23.60 20.40 -14.97
N SER A 168 23.99 19.15 -14.77
CA SER A 168 23.17 18.19 -14.04
C SER A 168 22.56 18.82 -12.79
N CYS A 169 21.32 18.48 -12.48
CA CYS A 169 20.59 18.94 -11.29
C CYS A 169 20.32 17.74 -10.37
N ALA A 170 20.03 18.00 -9.11
CA ALA A 170 19.40 17.03 -8.23
C ALA A 170 18.16 17.66 -7.60
N ARG A 171 17.30 16.85 -7.00
CA ARG A 171 16.09 17.35 -6.34
C ARG A 171 15.93 16.71 -4.96
N VAL A 172 15.41 17.48 -4.01
CA VAL A 172 14.93 16.98 -2.71
C VAL A 172 13.42 17.11 -2.69
N SER A 173 12.72 16.03 -2.39
CA SER A 173 11.25 15.99 -2.35
C SER A 173 10.77 15.66 -0.95
N THR A 174 9.82 16.45 -0.46
CA THR A 174 9.09 16.24 0.82
C THR A 174 7.70 15.68 0.58
N PHE A 175 7.43 15.12 -0.61
CA PHE A 175 6.14 14.56 -0.96
C PHE A 175 5.80 13.36 -0.06
N ASP A 176 4.62 13.40 0.56
CA ASP A 176 4.22 12.50 1.63
C ASP A 176 3.69 11.15 1.09
N VAL A 177 4.61 10.32 0.62
CA VAL A 177 4.37 8.92 0.22
C VAL A 177 5.21 7.94 1.04
N SER A 178 5.70 8.39 2.19
CA SER A 178 6.56 7.63 3.10
C SER A 178 5.76 6.51 3.81
N PRO A 179 6.25 5.25 3.82
CA PRO A 179 5.49 4.12 4.35
C PRO A 179 5.40 4.16 5.88
N ARG A 180 4.18 4.35 6.41
CA ARG A 180 3.91 4.42 7.85
C ARG A 180 4.22 3.12 8.60
N THR A 181 4.14 1.97 7.92
CA THR A 181 4.53 0.66 8.47
C THR A 181 6.03 0.55 8.79
N GLN A 182 6.85 1.44 8.24
CA GLN A 182 8.28 1.54 8.51
C GLN A 182 8.60 2.73 9.44
N GLU A 183 7.60 3.29 10.11
CA GLU A 183 7.74 4.47 10.97
C GLU A 183 8.28 5.70 10.23
N LEU A 184 8.03 5.79 8.92
CA LEU A 184 8.44 6.93 8.09
C LEU A 184 7.26 7.88 7.91
N HIS A 185 7.43 9.11 8.40
CA HIS A 185 6.43 10.16 8.39
C HIS A 185 6.87 11.35 7.53
N ARG A 186 5.93 12.27 7.33
CA ARG A 186 6.18 13.53 6.64
C ARG A 186 7.32 14.30 7.32
N ALA A 187 8.23 14.80 6.49
CA ALA A 187 9.25 15.77 6.88
C ALA A 187 9.00 17.10 6.19
N VAL A 188 9.48 18.18 6.81
CA VAL A 188 9.45 19.53 6.23
C VAL A 188 10.89 19.98 6.05
N LEU A 189 11.23 20.40 4.83
CA LEU A 189 12.52 20.99 4.55
C LEU A 189 12.49 22.47 4.95
N ILE A 190 13.35 22.84 5.91
CA ILE A 190 13.43 24.19 6.48
C ILE A 190 14.47 25.02 5.72
N ALA A 191 15.63 24.42 5.43
CA ALA A 191 16.72 25.08 4.72
C ALA A 191 17.58 24.07 3.96
N ILE A 192 18.27 24.55 2.93
CA ILE A 192 19.33 23.85 2.21
C ILE A 192 20.56 24.76 2.30
N ASP A 193 21.65 24.27 2.88
CA ASP A 193 22.89 25.03 3.10
C ASP A 193 22.68 26.36 3.85
N GLY A 194 21.69 26.40 4.73
CA GLY A 194 21.32 27.61 5.49
C GLY A 194 20.38 28.56 4.76
N GLU A 195 20.03 28.31 3.50
CA GLU A 195 19.10 29.13 2.71
C GLU A 195 17.70 28.51 2.63
N LEU A 196 16.67 29.35 2.45
CA LEU A 196 15.30 28.86 2.29
C LEU A 196 15.18 28.07 0.98
N PRO A 197 14.59 26.86 1.00
CA PRO A 197 14.65 25.93 -0.14
C PRO A 197 13.79 26.36 -1.33
N GLY A 198 12.86 27.31 -1.12
CA GLY A 198 11.97 27.81 -2.16
C GLY A 198 10.60 28.25 -1.60
N PRO A 199 9.59 28.38 -2.47
CA PRO A 199 8.23 28.74 -2.06
C PRO A 199 7.65 27.73 -1.08
N LEU A 200 6.86 28.21 -0.10
CA LEU A 200 6.25 27.36 0.94
C LEU A 200 5.28 26.28 0.39
N SER A 201 4.76 26.45 -0.84
CA SER A 201 3.88 25.50 -1.50
C SER A 201 4.60 24.43 -2.31
N ALA A 202 5.91 24.58 -2.53
CA ALA A 202 6.69 23.59 -3.26
C ALA A 202 6.93 22.36 -2.38
N ALA A 203 6.76 21.18 -2.94
CA ALA A 203 7.09 19.90 -2.30
C ALA A 203 8.35 19.25 -2.88
N THR A 204 8.98 19.89 -3.86
CA THR A 204 10.19 19.41 -4.52
C THR A 204 11.07 20.61 -4.85
N PHE A 205 12.34 20.52 -4.45
CA PHE A 205 13.29 21.61 -4.44
C PHE A 205 14.51 21.20 -5.27
N ARG A 206 14.91 22.05 -6.22
CA ARG A 206 16.08 21.80 -7.06
C ARG A 206 17.34 22.19 -6.30
N ILE A 207 18.35 21.34 -6.35
CA ILE A 207 19.69 21.56 -5.79
C ILE A 207 20.74 21.28 -6.85
N THR A 208 21.95 21.79 -6.62
CA THR A 208 23.11 21.39 -7.41
C THR A 208 23.55 19.97 -7.04
N PRO A 209 24.22 19.23 -7.93
CA PRO A 209 24.93 18.03 -7.53
C PRO A 209 26.12 18.39 -6.63
N GLY A 210 26.39 17.56 -5.63
CA GLY A 210 27.44 17.81 -4.65
C GLY A 210 26.95 17.68 -3.21
N LYS A 211 27.75 18.15 -2.27
CA LYS A 211 27.44 18.06 -0.84
C LYS A 211 26.49 19.18 -0.44
N HIS A 212 25.41 18.82 0.25
CA HIS A 212 24.41 19.73 0.77
C HIS A 212 24.07 19.35 2.21
N VAL A 213 23.74 20.35 3.03
CA VAL A 213 23.22 20.17 4.38
C VAL A 213 21.75 20.56 4.39
N LEU A 214 20.89 19.59 4.63
CA LEU A 214 19.44 19.77 4.71
C LEU A 214 19.04 20.02 6.17
N LYS A 215 18.44 21.17 6.45
CA LYS A 215 17.80 21.42 7.76
C LYS A 215 16.35 20.97 7.69
N VAL A 216 16.00 20.01 8.53
CA VAL A 216 14.73 19.28 8.44
C VAL A 216 13.97 19.40 9.75
N ALA A 217 12.65 19.57 9.65
CA ALA A 217 11.73 19.41 10.76
C ALA A 217 10.88 18.16 10.56
N GLU A 218 10.54 17.51 11.66
CA GLU A 218 9.53 16.46 11.65
C GLU A 218 8.12 17.05 11.52
N ALA A 219 7.26 16.37 10.77
CA ALA A 219 5.82 16.59 10.73
C ALA A 219 5.09 15.27 11.01
N ILE A 220 5.53 14.57 12.07
CA ILE A 220 4.94 13.32 12.52
C ILE A 220 3.54 13.59 13.07
N ASP A 221 2.60 12.74 12.68
CA ASP A 221 1.20 12.86 13.04
C ASP A 221 1.01 12.87 14.57
N GLY A 222 0.14 13.75 15.06
CA GLY A 222 -0.04 13.95 16.50
C GLY A 222 -0.55 12.72 17.24
N TYR A 223 -1.24 11.80 16.55
CA TYR A 223 -1.76 10.56 17.14
C TYR A 223 -0.66 9.56 17.52
N GLU A 224 0.59 9.75 17.06
CA GLU A 224 1.75 8.93 17.46
C GLU A 224 2.23 9.24 18.89
N PHE A 225 1.66 10.26 19.54
CA PHE A 225 2.10 10.79 20.82
C PHE A 225 0.95 10.88 21.82
N THR A 226 1.27 10.64 23.09
CA THR A 226 0.36 10.91 24.21
C THR A 226 0.17 12.43 24.44
N PRO A 227 -0.89 12.87 25.14
CA PRO A 227 -1.08 14.29 25.46
C PRO A 227 0.07 14.94 26.25
N VAL A 228 0.80 14.16 27.06
CA VAL A 228 2.00 14.65 27.76
C VAL A 228 3.13 14.89 26.78
N GLN A 229 3.39 13.91 25.91
CA GLN A 229 4.41 13.97 24.87
C GLN A 229 4.18 15.10 23.88
N LEU A 230 2.93 15.33 23.45
CA LEU A 230 2.57 16.46 22.59
C LEU A 230 2.88 17.81 23.24
N ARG A 231 2.60 17.97 24.54
CA ARG A 231 2.96 19.20 25.27
C ARG A 231 4.46 19.40 25.38
N GLN A 232 5.22 18.32 25.55
CA GLN A 232 6.69 18.37 25.55
C GLN A 232 7.22 18.77 24.16
N ARG A 233 6.73 18.13 23.10
CA ARG A 233 7.07 18.40 21.70
C ARG A 233 6.82 19.86 21.32
N ASN A 234 5.65 20.40 21.69
CA ASN A 234 5.30 21.80 21.42
C ASN A 234 6.15 22.82 22.18
N ARG A 235 6.83 22.41 23.26
CA ARG A 235 7.71 23.25 24.08
C ARG A 235 9.20 23.04 23.79
N GLN A 236 9.55 22.20 22.82
CA GLN A 236 10.94 22.00 22.43
C GLN A 236 11.56 23.30 21.88
N MET A 237 12.84 23.50 22.20
CA MET A 237 13.64 24.58 21.64
C MET A 237 13.87 24.33 20.14
N LEU A 238 14.00 25.41 19.34
CA LEU A 238 14.06 25.33 17.88
C LEU A 238 15.27 24.53 17.35
N ASP A 239 16.40 24.61 18.03
CA ASP A 239 17.63 23.85 17.76
C ASP A 239 17.44 22.34 17.94
N VAL A 240 16.55 21.92 18.83
CA VAL A 240 16.20 20.49 19.02
C VAL A 240 15.12 20.03 18.02
N ARG A 241 14.24 20.95 17.61
CA ARG A 241 13.15 20.67 16.66
C ARG A 241 13.63 20.47 15.23
N TYR A 242 14.78 21.03 14.89
CA TYR A 242 15.36 20.93 13.56
C TYR A 242 16.63 20.10 13.60
N LYS A 243 16.76 19.17 12.66
CA LYS A 243 17.95 18.32 12.52
C LYS A 243 18.59 18.52 11.17
N GLU A 244 19.90 18.38 11.13
CA GLU A 244 20.67 18.44 9.90
C GLU A 244 20.85 17.03 9.34
N LEU A 245 20.75 16.94 8.01
CA LEU A 245 21.01 15.73 7.23
C LEU A 245 22.00 16.10 6.13
N GLU A 246 23.16 15.48 6.13
CA GLU A 246 24.12 15.60 5.04
C GLU A 246 23.66 14.76 3.85
N LEU A 247 23.64 15.37 2.67
CA LEU A 247 23.28 14.74 1.41
C LEU A 247 24.40 14.95 0.39
N VAL A 248 24.88 13.87 -0.22
CA VAL A 248 25.71 13.94 -1.43
C VAL A 248 24.79 13.73 -2.62
N ALA A 249 24.37 14.84 -3.23
CA ALA A 249 23.40 14.84 -4.31
C ALA A 249 24.05 14.46 -5.64
N GLU A 250 23.59 13.37 -6.22
CA GLU A 250 24.00 12.89 -7.53
C GLU A 250 23.20 13.55 -8.66
N PRO A 251 23.83 13.76 -9.81
CA PRO A 251 23.16 14.32 -10.98
C PRO A 251 21.99 13.44 -11.45
N GLY A 252 20.82 14.04 -11.64
CA GLY A 252 19.62 13.38 -12.13
C GLY A 252 18.91 12.49 -11.12
N ILE A 253 19.13 12.70 -9.81
CA ILE A 253 18.46 11.96 -8.74
C ILE A 253 17.49 12.86 -7.97
N THR A 254 16.30 12.33 -7.69
CA THR A 254 15.36 12.88 -6.72
C THR A 254 15.44 12.10 -5.41
N TYR A 255 15.82 12.80 -4.34
CA TYR A 255 15.94 12.28 -2.98
C TYR A 255 14.66 12.56 -2.20
N ARG A 256 13.96 11.51 -1.75
CA ARG A 256 12.73 11.64 -0.95
C ARG A 256 13.07 11.64 0.53
N LEU A 257 12.74 12.76 1.17
CA LEU A 257 12.98 13.01 2.57
C LEU A 257 11.80 12.51 3.42
N ALA A 258 12.11 11.93 4.58
CA ALA A 258 11.15 11.56 5.60
C ALA A 258 11.68 11.83 7.01
N ALA A 259 10.77 11.85 7.98
CA ALA A 259 11.10 11.82 9.40
C ALA A 259 10.85 10.38 9.89
N LYS A 260 11.91 9.70 10.32
CA LYS A 260 11.82 8.36 10.89
C LYS A 260 11.57 8.45 12.37
N LEU A 261 10.47 7.85 12.85
CA LEU A 261 10.09 7.83 14.27
C LEU A 261 10.75 6.63 14.98
N HIS A 262 11.45 6.90 16.08
CA HIS A 262 11.98 5.88 16.98
C HIS A 262 10.97 5.64 18.12
N ARG A 263 10.08 4.65 17.93
CA ARG A 263 8.99 4.36 18.87
C ARG A 263 9.46 4.09 20.30
N ASP A 264 10.58 3.39 20.43
CA ASP A 264 11.27 3.07 21.67
C ASP A 264 11.85 4.31 22.37
N GLN A 265 12.19 5.36 21.61
CA GLN A 265 12.79 6.59 22.12
C GLN A 265 11.80 7.75 22.29
N ARG A 266 10.49 7.53 22.17
CA ARG A 266 9.46 8.57 22.40
C ARG A 266 9.40 9.13 23.82
N HIS A 267 10.16 8.58 24.76
CA HIS A 267 10.37 9.18 26.08
C HIS A 267 11.42 10.31 26.03
N GLN A 268 12.26 10.35 25.00
CA GLN A 268 13.35 11.31 24.78
C GLN A 268 12.90 12.49 23.90
N ILE A 269 11.70 13.04 24.17
CA ILE A 269 11.17 14.17 23.40
C ILE A 269 12.03 15.40 23.62
N TYR A 270 12.39 15.74 24.86
CA TYR A 270 13.16 16.96 25.12
C TYR A 270 14.55 17.00 24.48
N SER A 271 15.20 15.85 24.28
CA SER A 271 16.48 15.80 23.56
C SER A 271 16.32 15.72 22.04
N GLY A 272 15.10 15.51 21.54
CA GLY A 272 14.84 15.35 20.12
C GLY A 272 15.21 13.98 19.56
N ASN A 273 15.71 13.03 20.37
CA ASN A 273 16.18 11.72 19.90
C ASN A 273 15.07 10.79 19.40
N TYR A 274 13.80 11.11 19.68
CA TYR A 274 12.65 10.31 19.25
C TYR A 274 12.46 10.21 17.72
N TRP A 275 13.20 10.97 16.91
CA TRP A 275 13.12 10.90 15.45
C TRP A 275 14.45 11.26 14.79
N GLU A 276 14.63 10.90 13.52
CA GLU A 276 15.77 11.35 12.70
C GLU A 276 15.33 11.66 11.26
N PRO A 277 15.96 12.64 10.58
CA PRO A 277 15.74 12.87 9.16
C PRO A 277 16.43 11.78 8.34
N VAL A 278 15.74 11.24 7.34
CA VAL A 278 16.31 10.22 6.45
C VAL A 278 15.93 10.46 5.00
N ILE A 279 16.84 10.14 4.09
CA ILE A 279 16.46 9.83 2.71
C ILE A 279 15.97 8.39 2.70
N TRP A 280 14.68 8.19 2.45
CA TRP A 280 14.09 6.86 2.45
C TRP A 280 13.96 6.25 1.05
N LYS A 281 14.05 7.09 0.02
CA LYS A 281 14.01 6.64 -1.37
C LYS A 281 14.78 7.60 -2.28
N GLU A 282 15.52 7.01 -3.19
CA GLU A 282 16.19 7.69 -4.29
C GLU A 282 15.59 7.19 -5.59
N SER A 283 15.30 8.11 -6.50
CA SER A 283 14.75 7.76 -7.81
C SER A 283 15.44 8.55 -8.91
N PRO A 284 15.93 7.89 -9.97
CA PRO A 284 16.41 8.56 -11.15
C PRO A 284 15.31 9.42 -11.76
N GLU A 285 15.59 10.69 -11.98
CA GLU A 285 14.67 11.65 -12.58
C GLU A 285 15.46 12.69 -13.39
N PRO A 286 15.30 12.74 -14.72
CA PRO A 286 16.08 13.65 -15.55
C PRO A 286 15.82 15.12 -15.20
N CYS A 287 16.87 15.91 -15.36
CA CYS A 287 16.82 17.35 -15.23
C CYS A 287 16.23 17.94 -16.51
N ARG A 288 14.94 18.28 -16.45
CA ARG A 288 14.23 19.04 -17.46
C ARG A 288 13.57 20.24 -16.82
#